data_AF-A0A7X0KNF0-F1
#
_entry.id   AF-A0A7X0KNF0-F1
#
_cell.length_a   1.000
_cell.length_b   1.000
_cell.length_c   1.000
_cell.angle_alpha   90.00
_cell.angle_beta   90.00
_cell.angle_gamma   90.00
#
_symmetry.space_group_name_H-M   'P 1'
#
loop_
_entity.id
_entity.type
_entity.pdbx_description
1 polymer ?
#
loop_
_entity_poly.entity_id
_entity_poly.type
_entity_poly.pdbx_seq_one_letter_code
_entity_poly.pdbx_strand_id
1 'polypeptide(L)'
;MPCLITLSQEELHRLEAIQKVRDRRLSVVQAAELLNLSRSQVHRLLQSYDQDGAGGLASKRRGRPSNRRHTEDFRNAALDLVRDQYVDIGPTLAAEKLASNHGLTVSRLAAAE
;
A
#
# COMPACT_ATOMS: atom_id res chain seq x y z
N MET A 1 25.01 -7.45 11.95
CA MET A 1 23.71 -7.99 11.52
C MET A 1 23.42 -7.42 10.14
N PRO A 2 23.37 -8.23 9.07
CA PRO A 2 22.95 -7.73 7.76
C PRO A 2 21.46 -7.36 7.80
N CYS A 3 21.13 -6.14 7.38
CA CYS A 3 19.74 -5.72 7.17
C CYS A 3 19.30 -6.20 5.78
N LEU A 4 18.33 -7.11 5.72
CA LEU A 4 17.76 -7.59 4.45
C LEU A 4 16.60 -6.67 4.06
N ILE A 5 16.70 -6.06 2.88
CA ILE A 5 15.67 -5.20 2.32
C ILE A 5 15.09 -5.88 1.08
N THR A 6 13.79 -6.17 1.12
CA THR A 6 13.07 -6.75 -0.03
C THR A 6 12.51 -5.62 -0.89
N LEU A 7 12.99 -5.55 -2.13
CA LEU A 7 12.55 -4.58 -3.13
C LEU A 7 11.83 -5.30 -4.27
N SER A 8 10.81 -4.68 -4.86
CA SER A 8 10.28 -5.14 -6.14
C SER A 8 11.25 -4.79 -7.28
N GLN A 9 11.06 -5.40 -8.45
CA GLN A 9 11.85 -5.07 -9.65
C GLN A 9 11.77 -3.57 -9.99
N GLU A 10 10.59 -2.97 -9.87
CA GLU A 10 10.44 -1.53 -10.10
C GLU A 10 11.21 -0.67 -9.09
N GLU A 11 11.25 -1.09 -7.82
CA GLU A 11 12.02 -0.39 -6.79
C GLU A 11 13.53 -0.58 -6.96
N LEU A 12 13.96 -1.74 -7.47
CA LEU A 12 15.35 -1.97 -7.86
C LEU A 12 15.77 -1.08 -9.04
N HIS A 13 14.92 -0.91 -10.05
CA HIS A 13 15.19 0.02 -11.15
C HIS A 13 15.29 1.48 -10.66
N ARG A 14 14.43 1.89 -9.71
CA ARG A 14 14.54 3.21 -9.07
C ARG A 14 15.84 3.34 -8.27
N LEU A 15 16.21 2.31 -7.52
CA LEU A 15 17.46 2.27 -6.77
C LEU A 15 18.67 2.45 -7.68
N GLU A 16 18.72 1.74 -8.80
CA GLU A 16 19.82 1.85 -9.77
C GLU A 16 19.89 3.25 -10.38
N ALA A 17 18.76 3.81 -10.81
CA ALA A 17 18.70 5.16 -11.37
C ALA A 17 19.16 6.21 -10.36
N ILE A 18 18.73 6.09 -9.10
CA ILE A 18 19.09 7.01 -8.01
C ILE A 18 20.58 6.91 -7.67
N GLN A 19 21.16 5.70 -7.63
CA GLN A 19 22.61 5.52 -7.46
C GLN A 19 23.39 6.18 -8.59
N LYS A 20 22.97 5.98 -9.86
CA LYS A 20 23.62 6.65 -11.01
C LYS A 20 23.53 8.17 -10.95
N VAL A 21 22.44 8.73 -10.43
CA VAL A 21 22.31 10.18 -10.20
C VAL A 21 23.27 10.65 -9.11
N ARG A 22 23.37 9.90 -8.00
CA ARG A 22 24.30 10.21 -6.91
C ARG A 22 25.77 10.12 -7.34
N ASP A 23 26.08 9.16 -8.20
CA ASP A 23 27.40 8.99 -8.81
C ASP A 23 27.72 10.03 -9.90
N ARG A 24 26.80 10.98 -10.16
CA ARG A 24 26.89 12.00 -11.23
C ARG A 24 27.02 11.40 -12.63
N ARG A 25 26.62 10.14 -12.81
CA ARG A 25 26.59 9.43 -14.10
C ARG A 25 25.28 9.64 -14.85
N LEU A 26 24.25 10.12 -14.16
CA LEU A 26 22.93 10.40 -14.72
C LEU A 26 22.41 11.73 -14.16
N SER A 27 21.82 12.57 -15.00
CA SER A 27 21.13 13.77 -14.52
C SER A 27 19.75 13.43 -13.94
N VAL A 28 19.22 14.30 -13.08
CA VAL A 28 17.85 14.16 -12.55
C VAL A 28 16.81 14.14 -13.67
N VAL A 29 17.05 14.89 -14.77
CA VAL A 29 16.15 14.93 -15.94
C VAL A 29 16.15 13.59 -16.66
N GLN A 30 17.33 13.03 -16.94
CA GLN A 30 17.43 11.71 -17.57
C GLN A 30 16.86 10.60 -16.69
N ALA A 31 17.04 10.68 -15.37
CA ALA A 31 16.43 9.74 -14.43
C ALA A 31 14.89 9.85 -14.43
N ALA A 32 14.36 11.05 -14.56
CA ALA A 32 12.92 11.30 -14.67
C ALA A 32 12.35 10.66 -15.94
N GLU A 33 13.02 10.81 -17.07
CA GLU A 33 12.66 10.18 -18.34
C GLU A 33 12.74 8.65 -18.26
N LEU A 34 13.86 8.12 -17.75
CA LEU A 34 14.09 6.67 -17.63
C LEU A 34 13.05 6.00 -16.72
N LEU A 35 12.68 6.65 -15.62
CA LEU A 35 11.70 6.12 -14.67
C LEU A 35 10.26 6.48 -15.03
N ASN A 36 10.05 7.28 -16.08
CA ASN A 36 8.76 7.87 -16.44
C ASN A 36 8.08 8.59 -15.25
N LEU A 37 8.88 9.35 -14.50
CA LEU A 37 8.48 10.12 -13.31
C LEU A 37 8.70 11.61 -13.54
N SER A 38 8.03 12.44 -12.76
CA SER A 38 8.33 13.87 -12.73
C SER A 38 9.65 14.15 -11.98
N ARG A 39 10.33 15.25 -12.32
CA ARG A 39 11.54 15.69 -11.61
C ARG A 39 11.34 15.79 -10.10
N SER A 40 10.19 16.29 -9.66
CA SER A 40 9.84 16.38 -8.23
C SER A 40 9.73 15.01 -7.56
N GLN A 41 9.23 13.98 -8.26
CA GLN A 41 9.22 12.62 -7.74
C GLN A 41 10.64 12.05 -7.64
N VAL A 42 11.50 12.31 -8.62
CA VAL A 42 12.92 11.90 -8.54
C VAL A 42 13.63 12.59 -7.38
N HIS A 43 13.41 13.87 -7.15
CA HIS A 43 13.95 14.57 -5.97
C HIS A 43 13.45 13.98 -4.65
N ARG A 44 12.17 13.60 -4.56
CA ARG A 44 11.64 12.90 -3.38
C ARG A 44 12.31 11.54 -3.17
N LEU A 45 12.58 10.79 -4.24
CA LEU A 45 13.30 9.53 -4.17
C LEU A 45 14.75 9.73 -3.70
N LEU A 46 15.44 10.76 -4.22
CA LEU A 46 16.78 11.13 -3.77
C LEU A 46 16.80 11.45 -2.27
N GLN A 47 15.86 12.29 -1.80
CA GLN A 47 15.75 12.64 -0.39
C GLN A 47 15.49 11.42 0.49
N SER A 48 14.59 10.52 0.07
CA SER A 48 14.29 9.27 0.78
C SER A 48 15.52 8.36 0.84
N TYR A 49 16.28 8.29 -0.26
CA TYR A 49 17.52 7.54 -0.33
C TYR A 49 18.62 8.11 0.57
N ASP A 50 18.72 9.44 0.67
CA ASP A 50 19.71 10.07 1.55
C ASP A 50 19.41 9.84 3.05
N GLN A 51 18.12 9.69 3.40
CA GLN A 51 17.68 9.47 4.78
C GLN A 51 17.78 7.99 5.19
N ASP A 52 17.26 7.10 4.34
CA ASP A 52 17.00 5.71 4.69
C ASP A 52 17.74 4.70 3.77
N GLY A 53 18.61 5.19 2.87
CA GLY A 53 19.30 4.37 1.88
C GLY A 53 18.35 3.64 0.93
N ALA A 54 18.70 2.41 0.55
CA ALA A 54 17.84 1.57 -0.27
C ALA A 54 16.47 1.28 0.38
N GLY A 55 16.38 1.31 1.72
CA GLY A 55 15.14 1.12 2.46
C GLY A 55 14.13 2.23 2.23
N GLY A 56 14.60 3.46 1.97
CA GLY A 56 13.76 4.61 1.64
C GLY A 56 13.04 4.50 0.30
N LEU A 57 13.47 3.60 -0.57
CA LEU A 57 12.84 3.35 -1.88
C LEU A 57 11.84 2.20 -1.85
N ALA A 58 11.86 1.38 -0.79
CA ALA A 58 10.88 0.35 -0.58
C ALA A 58 9.50 0.97 -0.35
N SER A 59 8.46 0.34 -0.89
CA SER A 59 7.08 0.76 -0.69
C SER A 59 6.75 0.80 0.80
N LYS A 60 6.42 2.00 1.29
CA LYS A 60 5.97 2.26 2.68
C LYS A 60 4.64 1.57 3.03
N ARG A 61 3.99 0.91 2.05
CA ARG A 61 2.80 0.07 2.24
C ARG A 61 3.16 -1.37 2.61
N ARG A 62 4.40 -1.84 2.35
CA ARG A 62 4.83 -3.18 2.81
C ARG A 62 4.82 -3.20 4.33
N GLY A 63 4.13 -4.18 4.90
CA GLY A 63 3.96 -4.32 6.35
C GLY A 63 2.98 -3.34 7.00
N ARG A 64 2.35 -2.43 6.23
CA ARG A 64 1.35 -1.50 6.76
C ARG A 64 -0.06 -1.90 6.33
N PRO A 65 -1.01 -2.07 7.28
CA PRO A 65 -2.40 -2.25 6.92
C PRO A 65 -2.89 -1.02 6.13
N SER A 66 -3.80 -1.26 5.18
CA SER A 66 -4.38 -0.20 4.34
C SER A 66 -4.98 0.92 5.21
N ASN A 67 -4.78 2.18 4.83
CA ASN A 67 -5.46 3.31 5.47
C ASN A 67 -6.99 3.26 5.35
N ARG A 68 -7.53 2.39 4.49
CA ARG A 68 -8.97 2.08 4.35
C ARG A 68 -9.40 0.84 5.12
N ARG A 69 -8.50 0.18 5.85
CA ARG A 69 -8.85 -0.97 6.70
C ARG A 69 -9.76 -0.43 7.79
N HIS A 70 -11.00 -0.91 7.82
CA HIS A 70 -11.87 -0.68 8.97
C HIS A 70 -11.17 -1.20 10.24
N THR A 71 -11.35 -0.51 11.37
CA THR A 71 -10.77 -0.93 12.65
C THR A 71 -11.12 -2.38 12.96
N GLU A 72 -10.26 -3.09 13.69
CA GLU A 72 -10.53 -4.49 14.06
C GLU A 72 -11.84 -4.62 14.83
N ASP A 73 -12.17 -3.62 15.65
CA ASP A 73 -13.47 -3.50 16.34
C ASP A 73 -14.64 -3.41 15.37
N PHE A 74 -14.49 -2.72 14.24
CA PHE A 74 -15.53 -2.62 13.22
C PHE A 74 -15.68 -3.93 12.44
N ARG A 75 -14.57 -4.63 12.15
CA ARG A 75 -14.63 -5.97 11.52
C ARG A 75 -15.32 -6.96 12.46
N ASN A 76 -14.97 -6.95 13.75
CA ASN A 76 -15.57 -7.84 14.74
C ASN A 76 -17.06 -7.51 14.95
N ALA A 77 -17.43 -6.23 15.11
CA ALA A 77 -18.83 -5.83 15.22
C ALA A 77 -19.65 -6.21 13.98
N ALA A 78 -19.08 -6.08 12.76
CA ALA A 78 -19.75 -6.52 11.54
C ALA A 78 -19.87 -8.04 11.46
N LEU A 79 -18.85 -8.79 11.89
CA LEU A 79 -18.89 -10.25 11.92
C LEU A 79 -19.87 -10.78 12.97
N ASP A 80 -19.92 -10.18 14.15
CA ASP A 80 -20.86 -10.54 15.22
C ASP A 80 -22.29 -10.27 14.77
N LEU A 81 -22.56 -9.15 14.10
CA LEU A 81 -23.89 -8.82 13.60
C LEU A 81 -24.33 -9.75 12.45
N VAL A 82 -23.40 -10.20 11.60
CA VAL A 82 -23.67 -11.23 10.58
C VAL A 82 -23.94 -12.59 11.23
N ARG A 83 -23.19 -12.95 12.28
CA ARG A 83 -23.34 -14.22 13.02
C ARG A 83 -24.59 -14.28 13.88
N ASP A 84 -25.04 -13.15 14.43
CA ASP A 84 -26.24 -13.11 15.28
C ASP A 84 -27.53 -12.92 14.46
N GLN A 85 -27.47 -12.16 13.37
CA GLN A 85 -28.68 -11.68 12.69
C GLN A 85 -28.85 -12.17 11.26
N TYR A 86 -27.81 -12.70 10.62
CA TYR A 86 -27.81 -13.04 9.19
C TYR A 86 -27.14 -14.39 8.86
N VAL A 87 -27.20 -15.37 9.78
CA VAL A 87 -26.64 -16.74 9.62
C VAL A 87 -27.08 -17.42 8.32
N ASP A 88 -28.34 -17.23 7.92
CA ASP A 88 -28.97 -17.99 6.84
C ASP A 88 -28.86 -17.28 5.47
N ILE A 89 -28.11 -16.17 5.39
CA ILE A 89 -28.10 -15.31 4.22
C ILE A 89 -26.69 -15.17 3.64
N GLY A 90 -26.56 -15.39 2.33
CA GLY A 90 -25.27 -15.32 1.63
C GLY A 90 -24.55 -13.97 1.82
N PRO A 91 -23.20 -13.96 1.78
CA PRO A 91 -22.37 -12.82 2.18
C PRO A 91 -22.68 -11.52 1.43
N THR A 92 -23.18 -11.62 0.20
CA THR A 92 -23.63 -10.48 -0.61
C THR A 92 -24.88 -9.82 -0.04
N LEU A 93 -25.90 -10.62 0.32
CA LEU A 93 -27.17 -10.10 0.84
C LEU A 93 -27.03 -9.63 2.29
N ALA A 94 -26.11 -10.22 3.05
CA ALA A 94 -25.71 -9.71 4.36
C ALA A 94 -25.03 -8.33 4.25
N ALA A 95 -24.13 -8.13 3.29
CA ALA A 95 -23.49 -6.83 3.04
C ALA A 95 -24.50 -5.75 2.60
N GLU A 96 -25.49 -6.11 1.78
CA GLU A 96 -26.57 -5.21 1.38
C GLU A 96 -27.46 -4.83 2.57
N LYS A 97 -27.84 -5.80 3.43
CA LYS A 97 -28.64 -5.52 4.64
C LYS A 97 -27.88 -4.68 5.67
N LEU A 98 -26.57 -4.88 5.83
CA LEU A 98 -25.70 -4.04 6.66
C LEU A 98 -25.64 -2.60 6.18
N ALA A 99 -25.55 -2.40 4.86
CA ALA A 99 -25.55 -1.06 4.27
C ALA A 99 -26.91 -0.36 4.43
N SER A 100 -28.02 -1.09 4.24
CA SER A 100 -29.37 -0.52 4.32
C SER A 100 -29.89 -0.28 5.74
N ASN A 101 -29.65 -1.20 6.69
CA ASN A 101 -30.20 -1.10 8.04
C ASN A 101 -29.27 -0.40 9.03
N HIS A 102 -27.96 -0.45 8.80
CA HIS A 102 -26.95 0.04 9.75
C HIS A 102 -26.00 1.10 9.15
N GLY A 103 -26.17 1.46 7.86
CA GLY A 103 -25.33 2.45 7.18
C GLY A 103 -23.87 2.00 6.99
N LEU A 104 -23.59 0.69 7.08
CA LEU A 104 -22.23 0.15 7.02
C LEU A 104 -21.93 -0.37 5.61
N THR A 105 -21.21 0.43 4.82
CA THR A 105 -20.78 0.05 3.46
C THR A 105 -19.52 -0.82 3.53
N VAL A 106 -19.69 -2.14 3.51
CA VAL A 106 -18.58 -3.10 3.42
C VAL A 106 -18.35 -3.48 1.96
N SER A 107 -17.17 -3.19 1.42
CA SER A 107 -16.80 -3.62 0.06
C SER A 107 -16.42 -5.13 0.06
N ARG A 108 -16.78 -5.81 -1.03
CA ARG A 108 -16.80 -7.27 -1.30
C ARG A 108 -15.59 -8.12 -0.83
N LEU A 109 -14.49 -7.52 -0.42
CA LEU A 109 -13.24 -8.23 -0.12
C LEU A 109 -13.11 -8.72 1.34
N ALA A 110 -14.09 -8.46 2.20
CA ALA A 110 -14.02 -8.80 3.63
C ALA A 110 -14.83 -10.04 4.06
N ALA A 111 -15.62 -10.64 3.17
CA ALA A 111 -16.56 -11.71 3.50
C ALA A 111 -16.15 -13.11 2.98
N ALA A 112 -14.89 -13.28 2.58
CA ALA A 112 -14.34 -14.57 2.17
C ALA A 112 -13.03 -14.83 2.93
N GLU A 113 -13.17 -15.10 4.24
CA GLU A 113 -12.27 -15.92 5.06
C GLU A 113 -13.14 -16.70 6.06
#